data_AF-A0A956A900-F1
#
_entry.id   AF-A0A956A900-F1
#
_cell.length_a   1.000
_cell.length_b   1.000
_cell.length_c   1.000
_cell.angle_alpha   90.00
_cell.angle_beta   90.00
_cell.angle_gamma   90.00
#
_symmetry.space_group_name_H-M   'P 1'
#
loop_
_entity.id
_entity.type
_entity.pdbx_description
1 polymer ?
#
loop_
_entity_poly.entity_id
_entity_poly.type
_entity_poly.pdbx_seq_one_letter_code
_entity_poly.pdbx_strand_id
1 'polypeptide(L)'
;DGAHNASAIERLAETLREVAAGRTIWLLVGVGMTKGEPLPLFAPLLPLAERVYTCSFRSKRSQPADELARRLAVAHPDVRPLGSPEAAIDALRPNLPAGHLLVCCGSLFLVGEAGEILGATD
;
A
#
# COMPACT_ATOMS: atom_id res chain seq x y z
N ASP A 1 -5.63 6.12 1.17
CA ASP A 1 -6.88 5.54 1.69
C ASP A 1 -6.62 4.88 3.03
N GLY A 2 -7.43 5.19 4.05
CA GLY A 2 -7.26 4.71 5.43
C GLY A 2 -7.64 3.24 5.69
N ALA A 3 -8.01 2.46 4.65
CA ALA A 3 -8.37 1.06 4.77
C ALA A 3 -7.26 0.26 5.47
N HIS A 4 -7.60 -0.38 6.58
CA HIS A 4 -6.63 -1.04 7.48
C HIS A 4 -7.24 -2.27 8.21
N ASN A 5 -8.38 -2.77 7.72
CA ASN A 5 -9.06 -3.99 8.17
C ASN A 5 -9.72 -4.67 6.95
N ALA A 6 -10.14 -5.93 7.09
CA ALA A 6 -10.64 -6.74 5.97
C ALA A 6 -11.80 -6.06 5.21
N SER A 7 -12.84 -5.63 5.93
CA SER A 7 -14.01 -4.96 5.33
C SER A 7 -13.62 -3.67 4.59
N ALA A 8 -12.76 -2.84 5.18
CA ALA A 8 -12.30 -1.61 4.54
C ALA A 8 -11.43 -1.88 3.31
N ILE A 9 -10.58 -2.93 3.33
CA ILE A 9 -9.76 -3.32 2.18
C ILE A 9 -10.63 -3.91 1.06
N GLU A 10 -11.66 -4.69 1.38
CA GLU A 10 -12.63 -5.18 0.40
C GLU A 10 -13.36 -4.03 -0.29
N ARG A 11 -13.85 -3.05 0.50
CA ARG A 11 -14.47 -1.84 -0.04
C ARG A 11 -13.51 -1.05 -0.93
N LEU A 12 -12.26 -0.86 -0.50
CA LEU A 12 -11.24 -0.22 -1.33
C LEU A 12 -11.02 -0.98 -2.64
N ALA A 13 -10.95 -2.31 -2.60
CA ALA A 13 -10.78 -3.13 -3.81
C ALA A 13 -11.96 -2.97 -4.78
N GLU A 14 -13.20 -2.93 -4.27
CA GLU A 14 -14.38 -2.65 -5.08
C GLU A 14 -14.35 -1.26 -5.70
N THR A 15 -14.05 -0.23 -4.90
CA THR A 15 -13.90 1.13 -5.40
C THR A 15 -12.84 1.20 -6.49
N LEU A 16 -11.68 0.57 -6.32
CA LEU A 16 -10.61 0.58 -7.32
C LEU A 16 -11.02 -0.08 -8.64
N ARG A 17 -11.84 -1.14 -8.62
CA ARG A 17 -12.35 -1.76 -9.85
C ARG A 17 -13.20 -0.79 -10.67
N GLU A 18 -13.91 0.12 -10.01
CA GLU A 18 -14.76 1.11 -10.66
C GLU A 18 -13.96 2.36 -11.05
N VAL A 19 -13.26 2.98 -10.09
CA VAL A 19 -12.66 4.32 -10.26
C VAL A 19 -11.29 4.29 -10.92
N ALA A 20 -10.64 3.13 -10.96
CA ALA A 20 -9.36 2.92 -11.65
C ALA A 20 -9.51 2.02 -12.89
N ALA A 21 -10.74 1.83 -13.39
CA ALA A 21 -10.98 1.09 -14.62
C ALA A 21 -10.13 1.66 -15.77
N GLY A 22 -9.34 0.78 -16.40
CA GLY A 22 -8.43 1.15 -17.49
C GLY A 22 -7.12 1.83 -17.06
N ARG A 23 -6.84 1.97 -15.75
CA ARG A 23 -5.55 2.45 -15.24
C ARG A 23 -4.75 1.31 -14.62
N THR A 24 -3.45 1.35 -14.84
CA THR A 24 -2.51 0.48 -14.10
C THR A 24 -2.35 0.98 -12.67
N ILE A 25 -2.44 0.07 -11.70
CA ILE A 25 -2.29 0.40 -10.27
C ILE A 25 -0.94 -0.08 -9.77
N TRP A 26 -0.22 0.81 -9.09
CA TRP A 26 0.84 0.48 -8.16
C TRP A 26 0.31 0.62 -6.74
N LEU A 27 0.63 -0.34 -5.88
CA LEU A 27 0.14 -0.37 -4.51
C LEU A 27 1.29 -0.13 -3.53
N LEU A 28 1.16 0.81 -2.61
CA LEU A 28 2.05 1.00 -1.46
C LEU A 28 1.30 0.62 -0.18
N VAL A 29 1.77 -0.41 0.52
CA VAL A 29 1.12 -0.90 1.74
C VAL A 29 2.03 -0.88 2.95
N GLY A 30 1.42 -0.63 4.10
CA GLY A 30 2.02 -0.84 5.41
C GLY A 30 0.92 -1.20 6.41
N VAL A 31 1.20 -2.15 7.30
CA VAL A 31 0.22 -2.65 8.27
C VAL A 31 0.84 -2.78 9.65
N GLY A 32 0.01 -2.69 10.70
CA GLY A 32 0.45 -2.92 12.07
C GLY A 32 0.63 -4.40 12.41
N MET A 33 1.56 -4.72 13.31
CA MET A 33 1.85 -6.08 13.80
C MET A 33 0.64 -6.76 14.45
N THR A 34 -0.28 -5.99 15.04
CA THR A 34 -1.44 -6.51 15.77
C THR A 34 -2.62 -6.87 14.86
N LYS A 35 -2.50 -6.70 13.54
CA LYS A 35 -3.58 -6.92 12.57
C LYS A 35 -3.75 -8.38 12.12
N GLY A 36 -2.91 -9.28 12.63
CA GLY A 36 -2.88 -10.68 12.23
C GLY A 36 -2.10 -10.87 10.93
N GLU A 37 -2.49 -11.89 10.17
CA GLU A 37 -1.81 -12.26 8.92
C GLU A 37 -2.03 -11.21 7.81
N PRO A 38 -0.96 -10.62 7.24
CA PRO A 38 -1.09 -9.61 6.19
C PRO A 38 -1.68 -10.13 4.89
N LEU A 39 -1.42 -11.40 4.54
CA LEU A 39 -1.81 -11.94 3.25
C LEU A 39 -3.35 -11.97 3.08
N PRO A 40 -4.16 -12.54 4.01
CA PRO A 40 -5.62 -12.45 3.92
C PRO A 40 -6.14 -11.02 3.88
N LEU A 41 -5.48 -10.08 4.59
CA LEU A 41 -5.90 -8.68 4.61
C LEU A 41 -5.76 -8.03 3.23
N PHE A 42 -4.63 -8.23 2.54
CA PHE A 42 -4.34 -7.58 1.27
C PHE A 42 -4.77 -8.39 0.04
N ALA A 43 -5.16 -9.65 0.20
CA ALA A 43 -5.58 -10.54 -0.89
C ALA A 43 -6.60 -9.91 -1.87
N PRO A 44 -7.59 -9.10 -1.45
CA PRO A 44 -8.53 -8.45 -2.38
C PRO A 44 -7.88 -7.43 -3.32
N LEU A 45 -6.75 -6.83 -2.92
CA LEU A 45 -6.04 -5.79 -3.67
C LEU A 45 -4.95 -6.35 -4.57
N LEU A 46 -4.31 -7.47 -4.18
CA LEU A 46 -3.16 -8.02 -4.92
C LEU A 46 -3.45 -8.23 -6.42
N PRO A 47 -4.60 -8.81 -6.84
CA PRO A 47 -4.88 -9.03 -8.27
C PRO A 47 -5.13 -7.74 -9.06
N LEU A 48 -5.35 -6.61 -8.39
CA LEU A 48 -5.59 -5.32 -9.04
C LEU A 48 -4.30 -4.54 -9.30
N ALA A 49 -3.21 -4.90 -8.64
CA ALA A 49 -1.92 -4.21 -8.73
C ALA A 49 -1.04 -4.81 -9.82
N GLU A 50 -0.32 -3.97 -10.56
CA GLU A 50 0.82 -4.40 -11.38
C GLU A 50 2.05 -4.64 -10.51
N ARG A 51 2.24 -3.76 -9.51
CA ARG A 51 3.37 -3.81 -8.58
C ARG A 51 2.90 -3.49 -7.18
N VAL A 52 3.46 -4.20 -6.21
CA VAL A 52 3.21 -3.98 -4.79
C VAL A 52 4.51 -3.54 -4.12
N TYR A 53 4.41 -2.48 -3.35
CA TYR A 53 5.49 -1.93 -2.56
C TYR A 53 5.10 -1.95 -1.09
N THR A 54 6.06 -2.25 -0.22
CA THR A 54 5.84 -2.28 1.22
C THR A 54 6.71 -1.27 1.94
N CYS A 55 6.19 -0.66 3.01
CA CYS A 55 6.92 0.28 3.84
C CYS A 55 6.54 0.13 5.32
N SER A 56 7.46 0.54 6.20
CA SER A 56 7.27 0.65 7.64
C SER A 56 7.07 2.11 8.02
N PHE A 57 5.84 2.47 8.40
CA PHE A 57 5.48 3.80 8.90
C PHE A 57 6.05 4.04 10.32
N ARG A 58 6.10 5.30 10.76
CA ARG A 58 6.71 5.75 12.03
C ARG A 58 5.90 5.33 13.26
N SER A 59 5.89 4.03 13.54
CA SER A 59 5.32 3.44 14.74
C SER A 59 6.04 2.16 15.10
N LYS A 60 6.28 1.93 16.40
CA LYS A 60 6.79 0.64 16.91
C LYS A 60 5.86 -0.54 16.60
N ARG A 61 4.60 -0.25 16.24
CA ARG A 61 3.61 -1.24 15.85
C ARG A 61 3.65 -1.55 14.35
N SER A 62 4.45 -0.87 13.54
CA SER A 62 4.53 -1.12 12.10
C SER A 62 5.25 -2.44 11.82
N GLN A 63 4.75 -3.22 10.87
CA GLN A 63 5.48 -4.40 10.40
C GLN A 63 6.71 -3.98 9.58
N PRO A 64 7.84 -4.71 9.69
CA PRO A 64 9.00 -4.50 8.83
C PRO A 64 8.63 -4.65 7.34
N ALA A 65 9.06 -3.69 6.51
CA ALA A 65 8.73 -3.65 5.09
C ALA A 65 9.18 -4.91 4.36
N ASP A 66 10.38 -5.40 4.65
CA ASP A 66 10.96 -6.61 4.06
C ASP A 66 10.18 -7.87 4.45
N GLU A 67 9.75 -7.97 5.71
CA GLU A 67 8.91 -9.08 6.18
C GLU A 67 7.54 -9.05 5.50
N LEU A 68 6.90 -7.88 5.43
CA LEU A 68 5.63 -7.71 4.74
C LEU A 68 5.75 -8.08 3.26
N ALA A 69 6.84 -7.67 2.60
CA ALA A 69 7.10 -8.03 1.20
C ALA A 69 7.21 -9.54 1.01
N ARG A 70 8.00 -10.23 1.85
CA ARG A 70 8.14 -11.69 1.82
C ARG A 70 6.79 -12.40 1.98
N ARG A 71 5.94 -11.92 2.89
CA ARG A 71 4.60 -12.51 3.14
C ARG A 71 3.64 -12.30 1.96
N LEU A 72 3.72 -11.19 1.25
CA LEU A 72 2.84 -10.91 0.10
C LEU A 72 3.36 -11.52 -1.21
N ALA A 73 4.67 -11.74 -1.33
CA ALA A 73 5.30 -12.34 -2.52
C ALA A 73 4.82 -13.77 -2.81
N VAL A 74 4.22 -14.46 -1.83
CA VAL A 74 3.61 -15.78 -2.04
C VAL A 74 2.36 -15.74 -2.93
N ALA A 75 1.73 -14.57 -3.09
CA ALA A 75 0.49 -14.39 -3.83
C ALA A 75 0.55 -13.27 -4.88
N HIS A 76 1.69 -12.58 -5.01
CA HIS A 76 1.90 -11.57 -6.04
C HIS A 76 3.34 -11.64 -6.57
N PRO A 77 3.56 -11.64 -7.90
CA PRO A 77 4.89 -11.88 -8.47
C PRO A 77 5.86 -10.70 -8.35
N ASP A 78 5.37 -9.46 -8.24
CA ASP A 78 6.20 -8.25 -8.12
C ASP A 78 5.92 -7.50 -6.81
N VAL A 79 6.62 -7.87 -5.75
CA VAL A 79 6.53 -7.24 -4.42
C VAL A 79 7.90 -6.75 -3.97
N ARG A 80 8.03 -5.46 -3.62
CA ARG A 80 9.33 -4.85 -3.26
C ARG A 80 9.26 -4.00 -2.00
N PRO A 81 10.16 -4.19 -1.02
CA PRO A 81 10.24 -3.30 0.13
C PRO A 81 10.92 -1.97 -0.22
N LEU A 82 10.37 -0.86 0.27
CA LEU A 82 10.93 0.49 0.13
C LEU A 82 11.31 1.14 1.47
N GLY A 83 11.28 0.39 2.57
CA GLY A 83 11.76 0.85 3.86
C GLY A 83 10.76 1.75 4.59
N SER A 84 10.63 3.02 4.21
CA SER A 84 9.76 4.00 4.87
C SER A 84 8.80 4.70 3.88
N PRO A 85 7.76 5.39 4.37
CA PRO A 85 6.87 6.17 3.50
C PRO A 85 7.62 7.25 2.71
N GLU A 86 8.62 7.91 3.31
CA GLU A 86 9.46 8.91 2.63
C GLU A 86 10.23 8.29 1.48
N ALA A 87 10.99 7.22 1.76
CA ALA A 87 11.76 6.53 0.73
C ALA A 87 10.86 5.96 -0.37
N ALA A 88 9.66 5.47 -0.02
CA ALA A 88 8.69 5.00 -0.98
C ALA A 88 8.17 6.13 -1.88
N ILE A 89 7.79 7.28 -1.32
CA ILE A 89 7.27 8.40 -2.10
C ILE A 89 8.37 8.99 -2.99
N ASP A 90 9.58 9.18 -2.46
CA ASP A 90 10.73 9.67 -3.23
C ASP A 90 11.08 8.74 -4.40
N ALA A 91 10.98 7.43 -4.20
CA ALA A 91 11.23 6.46 -5.26
C ALA A 91 10.09 6.36 -6.27
N LEU A 92 8.83 6.36 -5.82
CA LEU A 92 7.68 6.04 -6.68
C LEU A 92 7.13 7.25 -7.42
N ARG A 93 7.03 8.42 -6.76
CA ARG A 93 6.41 9.62 -7.34
C ARG A 93 7.03 10.07 -8.66
N PRO A 94 8.36 10.25 -8.79
CA PRO A 94 8.95 10.67 -10.06
C PRO A 94 8.97 9.56 -11.12
N ASN A 95 8.80 8.29 -10.71
CA ASN A 95 8.88 7.13 -11.60
C ASN A 95 7.50 6.54 -11.94
N LEU A 96 6.41 7.12 -11.43
CA LEU A 96 5.06 6.67 -11.73
C LEU A 96 4.71 7.05 -13.18
N PRO A 97 4.46 6.07 -14.07
CA PRO A 97 4.18 6.39 -15.47
C PRO A 97 2.89 7.20 -15.62
N ALA A 98 2.82 8.02 -16.65
CA ALA A 98 1.62 8.80 -16.95
C ALA A 98 0.38 7.88 -17.10
N GLY A 99 -0.72 8.23 -16.45
CA GLY A 99 -1.95 7.44 -16.43
C GLY A 99 -1.98 6.28 -15.41
N HIS A 100 -0.86 5.98 -14.74
CA HIS A 100 -0.85 5.03 -13.64
C HIS A 100 -1.37 5.68 -12.35
N LEU A 101 -1.86 4.85 -11.44
CA LEU A 101 -2.31 5.25 -10.11
C LEU A 101 -1.42 4.62 -9.04
N LEU A 102 -0.89 5.43 -8.13
CA LEU A 102 -0.30 4.94 -6.89
C LEU A 102 -1.35 4.97 -5.78
N VAL A 103 -1.67 3.80 -5.21
CA VAL A 103 -2.61 3.66 -4.10
C VAL A 103 -1.83 3.38 -2.82
N CYS A 104 -1.98 4.25 -1.81
CA CYS A 104 -1.38 4.07 -0.49
C CYS A 104 -2.45 3.67 0.53
N CYS A 105 -2.30 2.52 1.19
CA CYS A 105 -3.27 2.01 2.17
C CYS A 105 -2.67 1.02 3.19
N GLY A 106 -3.50 0.50 4.11
CA GLY A 106 -3.12 -0.51 5.11
C GLY A 106 -3.01 0.04 6.53
N SER A 107 -2.91 1.37 6.69
CA SER A 107 -2.80 2.04 7.99
C SER A 107 -3.16 3.51 7.88
N LEU A 108 -3.89 4.03 8.88
CA LEU A 108 -4.12 5.47 9.02
C LEU A 108 -2.81 6.24 9.30
N PHE A 109 -1.86 5.64 10.03
CA PHE A 109 -0.54 6.25 10.26
C PHE A 109 0.23 6.43 8.95
N LEU A 110 0.25 5.39 8.12
CA LEU A 110 0.89 5.45 6.81
C LEU A 110 0.29 6.55 5.94
N VAL A 111 -1.04 6.63 5.89
CA VAL A 111 -1.74 7.63 5.07
C VAL A 111 -1.50 9.04 5.58
N GLY A 112 -1.48 9.24 6.91
CA GLY A 112 -1.12 10.53 7.51
C GLY A 112 0.30 10.95 7.15
N GLU A 113 1.29 10.07 7.35
CA GLU A 113 2.69 10.33 6.98
C GLU A 113 2.83 10.62 5.48
N ALA A 114 2.17 9.83 4.63
CA ALA A 114 2.17 10.07 3.19
C ALA A 114 1.56 11.43 2.82
N GLY A 115 0.47 11.84 3.49
CA GLY A 115 -0.16 13.14 3.31
C GLY A 115 0.79 14.29 3.66
N GLU A 116 1.45 14.21 4.82
CA GLU A 116 2.46 15.18 5.25
C GLU A 116 3.59 15.31 4.23
N ILE A 117 4.14 14.19 3.76
CA ILE A 117 5.23 14.15 2.76
C ILE A 117 4.79 14.77 1.42
N LEU A 118 3.54 14.53 1.02
CA LEU A 118 2.99 15.06 -0.23
C LEU A 118 2.54 16.52 -0.14
N GLY A 119 2.55 17.12 1.06
CA GLY A 119 2.00 18.44 1.30
C GLY A 119 0.48 18.50 1.17
N ALA A 120 -0.20 17.36 1.34
CA ALA A 120 -1.65 17.33 1.42
C ALA A 120 -2.06 17.82 2.82
N THR A 121 -2.51 19.07 2.91
CA THR A 121 -3.18 19.58 4.11
C THR A 121 -4.62 19.09 4.13
N ASP A 122 -5.09 18.65 5.29
CA ASP A 122 -6.50 18.30 5.55
C ASP A 122 -7.48 19.44 5.17
#